data_AF-A0A2V8EC75-F1
#
_entry.id   AF-A0A2V8EC75-F1
#
_cell.length_a   1.000
_cell.length_b   1.000
_cell.length_c   1.000
_cell.angle_alpha   90.00
_cell.angle_beta   90.00
_cell.angle_gamma   90.00
#
_symmetry.space_group_name_H-M   'P 1'
#
loop_
_entity.id
_entity.type
_entity.pdbx_description
1 polymer ?
#
loop_
_entity_poly.entity_id
_entity_poly.type
_entity_poly.pdbx_seq_one_letter_code
_entity_poly.pdbx_strand_id
1 'polypeptide(L)'
;MSRRSGLPRWLEVLLAGCGLILLSPLLVLIAALVKLTSKGPVLFSQRRVGAAGRMFVIRKFRTMAVRSGGPKVTARDDARMTAVGRVLRKLKLDELPELWNVVRGDMALVGPRPEVPDYVDWADPISRSVLRVRPGITDPMTLRLRNEEELMAGVVSDREAFYRTRLRPFKLQGYKTYLATRSWLSDVLVLARSVAAVIIPKLAVPPSVRDIEESEREPRPDHADAGARDVFKTLVRYRRWLVGLFEAGLVVLAHWLALRLRFDGEVPAQEAAIFFKVLPWIVGLRLLAFVPFRLYEGYWRYASIRDLQHIVG
;
A
#
# COMPACT_ATOMS: atom_id res chain seq x y z
N MET A 1 13.58 11.38 -25.63
CA MET A 1 12.46 11.14 -24.68
C MET A 1 12.90 10.06 -23.70
N SER A 2 13.28 10.42 -22.47
CA SER A 2 13.73 9.41 -21.49
C SER A 2 12.57 8.46 -21.18
N ARG A 3 12.83 7.15 -21.20
CA ARG A 3 11.86 6.16 -20.71
C ARG A 3 11.61 6.50 -19.25
N ARG A 4 10.48 7.14 -18.94
CA ARG A 4 10.09 7.44 -17.56
C ARG A 4 9.70 6.12 -16.92
N SER A 5 10.69 5.44 -16.36
CA SER A 5 10.52 4.18 -15.64
C SER A 5 9.98 4.44 -14.24
N GLY A 6 9.11 3.55 -13.77
CA GLY A 6 8.72 3.50 -12.36
C GLY A 6 9.87 3.11 -11.43
N LEU A 7 9.54 2.75 -10.19
CA LEU A 7 10.52 2.30 -9.20
C LEU A 7 11.37 1.14 -9.76
N PRO A 8 12.71 1.16 -9.59
CA PRO A 8 13.54 0.05 -10.02
C PRO A 8 13.15 -1.26 -9.35
N ARG A 9 13.12 -2.34 -10.13
CA ARG A 9 12.64 -3.64 -9.66
C ARG A 9 13.40 -4.19 -8.45
N TRP A 10 14.72 -4.02 -8.41
CA TRP A 10 15.53 -4.47 -7.27
C TRP A 10 15.14 -3.75 -5.98
N LEU A 11 14.79 -2.46 -6.07
CA LEU A 11 14.35 -1.66 -4.94
C LEU A 11 12.96 -2.10 -4.47
N GLU A 12 12.05 -2.42 -5.39
CA GLU A 12 10.74 -2.99 -5.03
C GLU A 12 10.86 -4.30 -4.25
N VAL A 13 11.74 -5.20 -4.71
CA VAL A 13 12.00 -6.49 -4.03
C VAL A 13 12.63 -6.26 -2.66
N LEU A 14 13.62 -5.37 -2.57
CA LEU A 14 14.27 -5.02 -1.31
C LEU A 14 13.27 -4.46 -0.30
N LEU A 15 12.47 -3.47 -0.70
CA LEU A 15 11.45 -2.85 0.16
C LEU A 15 10.37 -3.85 0.59
N ALA A 16 9.90 -4.71 -0.33
CA ALA A 16 8.92 -5.74 0.01
C ALA A 16 9.49 -6.81 0.94
N GLY A 17 10.73 -7.24 0.70
CA GLY A 17 11.44 -8.20 1.55
C GLY A 17 11.68 -7.66 2.96
N CYS A 18 12.19 -6.43 3.08
CA CYS A 18 12.33 -5.74 4.36
C CYS A 18 10.97 -5.60 5.06
N GLY A 19 9.92 -5.22 4.32
CA GLY A 19 8.55 -5.14 4.85
C GLY A 19 8.07 -6.47 5.43
N LEU A 20 8.28 -7.59 4.73
CA LEU A 20 7.92 -8.93 5.23
C LEU A 20 8.68 -9.30 6.49
N ILE A 21 9.99 -9.04 6.56
CA ILE A 21 10.81 -9.35 7.73
C ILE A 21 10.38 -8.51 8.94
N LEU A 22 10.29 -7.19 8.75
CA LEU A 22 9.94 -6.24 9.81
C LEU A 22 8.52 -6.47 10.33
N LEU A 23 7.57 -6.78 9.45
CA LEU A 23 6.18 -7.05 9.81
C LEU A 23 5.92 -8.50 10.20
N SER A 24 6.92 -9.40 10.13
CA SER A 24 6.72 -10.83 10.39
C SER A 24 6.05 -11.15 11.75
N PRO A 25 6.36 -10.47 12.88
CA PRO A 25 5.66 -10.74 14.14
C PRO A 25 4.17 -10.39 14.05
N LEU A 26 3.85 -9.28 13.37
CA LEU A 26 2.46 -8.86 13.12
C LEU A 26 1.74 -9.84 12.18
N LEU A 27 2.41 -10.31 11.12
CA LEU A 27 1.84 -11.29 10.20
C LEU A 27 1.50 -12.60 10.91
N VAL A 28 2.37 -13.08 11.81
CA VAL A 28 2.11 -14.28 12.62
C VAL A 28 0.96 -14.06 13.59
N LEU A 29 0.89 -12.89 14.24
CA LEU A 29 -0.22 -12.54 15.11
C LEU A 29 -1.56 -12.52 14.35
N ILE A 30 -1.60 -11.87 13.19
CA ILE A 30 -2.80 -11.83 12.33
C ILE A 30 -3.17 -13.25 11.88
N ALA A 31 -2.19 -14.07 11.50
CA ALA A 31 -2.42 -15.46 11.11
C ALA A 31 -3.07 -16.28 12.23
N ALA A 32 -2.59 -16.14 13.47
CA ALA A 32 -3.16 -16.78 14.65
C ALA A 32 -4.59 -16.29 14.90
N LEU A 33 -4.83 -14.98 14.88
CA LEU A 33 -6.18 -14.41 15.07
C LEU A 33 -7.17 -14.94 14.02
N VAL A 34 -6.79 -14.97 12.74
CA VAL A 34 -7.65 -15.51 11.67
C VAL A 34 -7.94 -17.00 11.89
N LYS A 35 -6.93 -17.78 12.31
CA LYS A 35 -7.06 -19.23 12.55
C LYS A 35 -7.94 -19.56 13.75
N LEU A 36 -7.81 -18.80 14.83
CA LEU A 36 -8.55 -19.02 16.08
C LEU A 36 -10.01 -18.54 15.99
N THR A 37 -10.27 -17.50 15.18
CA THR A 37 -11.62 -16.90 15.08
C THR A 37 -12.46 -17.44 13.93
N SER A 38 -11.87 -18.20 12.98
CA SER A 38 -12.61 -18.74 11.83
C SER A 38 -12.04 -20.07 11.31
N LYS A 39 -12.91 -21.03 10.96
CA LYS A 39 -12.50 -22.35 10.43
C LYS A 39 -11.92 -22.24 9.01
N GLY A 40 -10.84 -22.97 8.72
CA GLY A 40 -10.21 -23.11 7.39
C GLY A 40 -8.79 -22.50 7.26
N PRO A 41 -8.32 -22.18 6.04
CA PRO A 41 -6.96 -21.66 5.80
C PRO A 41 -6.80 -20.19 6.21
N VAL A 42 -5.60 -19.82 6.68
CA VAL A 42 -5.26 -18.43 7.07
C VAL A 42 -5.25 -17.49 5.87
N LEU A 43 -4.68 -17.94 4.75
CA LEU A 43 -4.56 -17.14 3.54
C LEU A 43 -5.71 -17.43 2.58
N PHE A 44 -6.29 -16.37 2.05
CA PHE A 44 -7.14 -16.40 0.87
C PHE A 44 -6.26 -16.34 -0.38
N SER A 45 -6.58 -17.17 -1.36
CA SER A 45 -5.86 -17.26 -2.64
C SER A 45 -6.84 -17.10 -3.79
N GLN A 46 -6.52 -16.24 -4.76
CA GLN A 46 -7.34 -16.03 -5.94
C GLN A 46 -6.48 -15.88 -7.19
N ARG A 47 -6.92 -16.46 -8.30
CA ARG A 47 -6.26 -16.26 -9.60
C ARG A 47 -6.55 -14.85 -10.10
N ARG A 48 -5.51 -14.16 -10.56
CA ARG A 48 -5.57 -12.81 -11.13
C ARG A 48 -4.75 -12.73 -12.41
N VAL A 49 -5.09 -11.76 -13.25
CA VAL A 49 -4.37 -11.46 -14.48
C VAL A 49 -3.24 -10.49 -14.17
N GLY A 50 -2.01 -10.87 -14.51
CA GLY A 50 -0.80 -10.08 -14.36
C GLY A 50 -0.27 -9.54 -15.69
N ALA A 51 1.01 -9.15 -15.69
CA ALA A 51 1.65 -8.56 -16.87
C ALA A 51 1.60 -9.51 -18.07
N ALA A 52 1.35 -8.94 -19.25
CA ALA A 52 1.16 -9.63 -20.52
C ALA A 52 0.09 -10.74 -20.46
N GLY A 53 -0.91 -10.59 -19.59
CA GLY A 53 -1.97 -11.56 -19.41
C GLY A 53 -1.58 -12.82 -18.62
N ARG A 54 -0.36 -12.87 -18.06
CA ARG A 54 0.10 -14.04 -17.30
C ARG A 54 -0.67 -14.18 -16.01
N MET A 55 -1.20 -15.38 -15.77
CA MET A 55 -1.97 -15.69 -14.59
C MET A 55 -1.06 -15.90 -13.37
N PHE A 56 -1.44 -15.32 -12.23
CA PHE A 56 -0.78 -15.57 -10.95
C PHE A 56 -1.80 -15.70 -9.82
N VAL A 57 -1.34 -16.15 -8.65
CA VAL A 57 -2.18 -16.28 -7.45
C VAL A 57 -1.85 -15.15 -6.50
N ILE A 58 -2.82 -14.27 -6.25
CA ILE A 58 -2.71 -13.24 -5.23
C ILE A 58 -2.97 -13.84 -3.85
N ARG A 59 -2.21 -13.42 -2.84
CA ARG A 59 -2.35 -13.89 -1.46
C ARG A 59 -2.80 -12.76 -0.55
N LYS A 60 -3.83 -13.02 0.26
CA LYS A 60 -4.34 -12.11 1.30
C LYS A 60 -4.58 -12.87 2.58
N PHE A 61 -4.67 -12.19 3.71
CA PHE A 61 -5.30 -12.80 4.88
C PHE A 61 -6.79 -13.00 4.60
N ARG A 62 -7.30 -14.14 5.06
CA ARG A 62 -8.72 -14.43 4.92
C ARG A 62 -9.52 -13.54 5.86
N THR A 63 -10.44 -12.78 5.28
CA THR A 63 -11.34 -11.88 6.01
C THR A 63 -12.80 -12.32 5.97
N MET A 64 -13.11 -13.33 5.14
CA MET A 64 -14.46 -13.88 4.97
C MET A 64 -14.53 -15.33 5.45
N ALA A 65 -15.67 -15.72 6.01
CA ALA A 65 -15.96 -17.09 6.37
C ALA A 65 -15.99 -17.98 5.11
N VAL A 66 -15.47 -19.20 5.24
CA VAL A 66 -15.54 -20.20 4.17
C VAL A 66 -16.96 -20.73 4.12
N ARG A 67 -17.78 -20.14 3.25
CA ARG A 67 -19.12 -20.60 2.89
C ARG A 67 -19.20 -20.74 1.37
N SER A 68 -19.95 -21.73 0.89
CA SER A 68 -20.24 -21.88 -0.54
C SER A 68 -21.20 -20.77 -1.00
N GLY A 69 -20.82 -20.04 -2.06
CA GLY A 69 -21.68 -19.06 -2.73
C GLY A 69 -21.55 -17.60 -2.23
N GLY A 70 -21.93 -16.67 -3.12
CA GLY A 70 -22.03 -15.23 -2.88
C GLY A 70 -21.28 -14.38 -3.92
N PRO A 71 -21.59 -13.07 -4.02
CA PRO A 71 -21.06 -12.20 -5.06
C PRO A 71 -19.52 -12.12 -5.06
N LYS A 72 -18.92 -11.98 -6.25
CA LYS A 72 -17.47 -11.73 -6.40
C LYS A 72 -17.09 -10.31 -6.01
N VAL A 73 -18.03 -9.37 -6.16
CA VAL A 73 -17.88 -7.98 -5.72
C VAL A 73 -18.32 -7.86 -4.26
N THR A 74 -17.41 -7.43 -3.41
CA THR A 74 -17.65 -7.31 -1.96
C THR A 74 -18.24 -5.94 -1.63
N ALA A 75 -19.31 -5.90 -0.84
CA ALA A 75 -19.86 -4.69 -0.24
C ALA A 75 -19.55 -4.65 1.26
N ARG A 76 -19.60 -3.45 1.86
CA ARG A 76 -19.30 -3.25 3.30
C ARG A 76 -20.10 -4.18 4.23
N ASP A 77 -21.37 -4.41 3.91
CA ASP A 77 -22.31 -5.17 4.74
C ASP A 77 -22.40 -6.66 4.35
N ASP A 78 -21.36 -7.21 3.71
CA ASP A 78 -21.33 -8.63 3.35
C ASP A 78 -21.34 -9.53 4.60
N ALA A 79 -22.42 -10.30 4.77
CA ALA A 79 -22.65 -11.20 5.89
C ALA A 79 -21.58 -12.30 6.04
N ARG A 80 -20.76 -12.55 5.01
CA ARG A 80 -19.64 -13.49 5.08
C ARG A 80 -18.42 -12.90 5.80
N MET A 81 -18.36 -11.59 6.03
CA MET A 81 -17.21 -10.95 6.63
C MET A 81 -17.09 -11.30 8.13
N THR A 82 -15.92 -11.78 8.55
CA THR A 82 -15.63 -12.09 9.96
C THR A 82 -15.36 -10.82 10.76
N ALA A 83 -15.52 -10.85 12.09
CA ALA A 83 -15.23 -9.71 12.95
C ALA A 83 -13.77 -9.24 12.83
N VAL A 84 -12.81 -10.19 12.89
CA VAL A 84 -11.38 -9.91 12.65
C VAL A 84 -11.18 -9.40 11.23
N GLY A 85 -11.80 -10.04 10.23
CA GLY A 85 -11.71 -9.64 8.83
C GLY A 85 -12.16 -8.21 8.56
N ARG A 86 -13.20 -7.73 9.27
CA ARG A 86 -13.66 -6.33 9.18
C ARG A 86 -12.59 -5.35 9.64
N VAL A 87 -11.89 -5.65 10.73
CA VAL A 87 -10.78 -4.83 11.22
C VAL A 87 -9.61 -4.86 10.23
N LEU A 88 -9.24 -6.05 9.75
CA LEU A 88 -8.14 -6.21 8.79
C LEU A 88 -8.39 -5.41 7.50
N ARG A 89 -9.59 -5.48 6.92
CA ARG A 89 -9.96 -4.72 5.72
C ARG A 89 -9.98 -3.21 5.93
N LYS A 90 -10.52 -2.75 7.07
CA LYS A 90 -10.54 -1.33 7.43
C LYS A 90 -9.13 -0.75 7.51
N LEU A 91 -8.20 -1.53 8.06
CA LEU A 91 -6.79 -1.15 8.20
C LEU A 91 -5.93 -1.54 6.98
N LYS A 92 -6.50 -2.25 5.99
CA LYS A 92 -5.80 -2.84 4.83
C LYS A 92 -4.66 -3.80 5.21
N LEU A 93 -4.72 -4.37 6.42
CA LEU A 93 -3.74 -5.34 6.89
C LEU A 93 -3.90 -6.71 6.21
N ASP A 94 -5.06 -6.97 5.60
CA ASP A 94 -5.32 -8.21 4.87
C ASP A 94 -4.51 -8.32 3.57
N GLU A 95 -4.01 -7.21 3.03
CA GLU A 95 -3.23 -7.17 1.79
C GLU A 95 -1.72 -7.32 2.01
N LEU A 96 -1.24 -7.32 3.26
CA LEU A 96 0.19 -7.46 3.55
C LEU A 96 0.85 -8.74 2.96
N PRO A 97 0.16 -9.90 2.88
CA PRO A 97 0.74 -11.07 2.21
C PRO A 97 1.04 -10.87 0.72
N GLU A 98 0.49 -9.85 0.06
CA GLU A 98 0.81 -9.50 -1.34
C GLU A 98 2.26 -9.03 -1.50
N LEU A 99 2.94 -8.58 -0.43
CA LEU A 99 4.37 -8.28 -0.46
C LEU A 99 5.18 -9.51 -0.92
N TRP A 100 4.70 -10.73 -0.64
CA TRP A 100 5.31 -11.95 -1.17
C TRP A 100 5.18 -12.05 -2.70
N ASN A 101 4.04 -11.65 -3.26
CA ASN A 101 3.87 -11.60 -4.72
C ASN A 101 4.80 -10.57 -5.36
N VAL A 102 5.09 -9.47 -4.65
CA VAL A 102 6.11 -8.51 -5.07
C VAL A 102 7.48 -9.15 -5.06
N VAL A 103 7.90 -9.83 -3.99
CA VAL A 103 9.21 -10.51 -3.94
C VAL A 103 9.34 -11.54 -5.05
N ARG A 104 8.31 -12.36 -5.30
CA ARG A 104 8.32 -13.37 -6.39
C ARG A 104 8.32 -12.82 -7.81
N GLY A 105 7.95 -11.55 -8.00
CA GLY A 105 7.89 -10.92 -9.33
C GLY A 105 6.58 -11.03 -10.07
N ASP A 106 5.54 -11.53 -9.39
CA ASP A 106 4.16 -11.51 -9.89
C ASP A 106 3.62 -10.07 -9.91
N MET A 107 3.98 -9.27 -8.89
CA MET A 107 3.51 -7.90 -8.67
C MET A 107 4.67 -6.90 -8.51
N ALA A 108 4.33 -5.62 -8.65
CA ALA A 108 5.11 -4.44 -8.32
C ALA A 108 4.60 -3.83 -7.00
N LEU A 109 5.37 -2.94 -6.37
CA LEU A 109 4.84 -2.17 -5.24
C LEU A 109 3.80 -1.17 -5.74
N VAL A 110 4.09 -0.51 -6.86
CA VAL A 110 3.21 0.49 -7.47
C VAL A 110 2.83 0.08 -8.89
N GLY A 111 1.54 0.09 -9.19
CA GLY A 111 1.00 -0.29 -10.49
C GLY A 111 -0.49 -0.64 -10.44
N PRO A 112 -1.13 -0.79 -11.61
CA PRO A 112 -2.56 -1.09 -11.69
C PRO A 112 -2.94 -2.31 -10.86
N ARG A 113 -4.07 -2.27 -10.18
CA ARG A 113 -4.52 -3.38 -9.34
C ARG A 113 -4.84 -4.60 -10.22
N PRO A 114 -4.42 -5.82 -9.86
CA PRO A 114 -4.63 -7.00 -10.68
C PRO A 114 -6.10 -7.43 -10.72
N GLU A 115 -6.63 -7.68 -11.91
CA GLU A 115 -8.04 -7.93 -12.12
C GLU A 115 -8.39 -9.44 -12.07
N VAL A 116 -9.63 -9.77 -11.70
CA VAL A 116 -10.15 -11.14 -11.85
C VAL A 116 -10.28 -11.45 -13.34
N PRO A 117 -9.89 -12.65 -13.82
CA PRO A 117 -9.97 -13.00 -15.25
C PRO A 117 -11.31 -12.69 -15.90
N ASP A 118 -12.41 -12.96 -15.20
CA ASP A 118 -13.78 -12.77 -15.71
C ASP A 118 -14.15 -11.30 -15.97
N TYR A 119 -13.38 -10.35 -15.43
CA TYR A 119 -13.61 -8.92 -15.62
C TYR A 119 -12.64 -8.29 -16.63
N VAL A 120 -11.63 -9.04 -17.09
CA VAL A 120 -10.70 -8.58 -18.11
C VAL A 120 -11.36 -8.62 -19.48
N ASP A 121 -11.48 -7.45 -20.09
CA ASP A 121 -11.86 -7.31 -21.49
C ASP A 121 -10.59 -7.32 -22.36
N TRP A 122 -10.41 -8.36 -23.18
CA TRP A 122 -9.24 -8.49 -24.05
C TRP A 122 -9.36 -7.71 -25.36
N ALA A 123 -10.58 -7.34 -25.75
CA ALA A 123 -10.83 -6.54 -26.95
C ALA A 123 -10.52 -5.06 -26.68
N ASP A 124 -10.79 -4.58 -25.46
CA ASP A 124 -10.52 -3.20 -25.06
C ASP A 124 -9.02 -2.84 -25.16
N PRO A 125 -8.64 -1.85 -26.00
CA PRO A 125 -7.27 -1.37 -26.10
C PRO A 125 -6.70 -0.82 -24.78
N ILE A 126 -7.54 -0.21 -23.92
CA ILE A 126 -7.09 0.36 -22.65
C ILE A 126 -6.71 -0.76 -21.69
N SER A 127 -7.59 -1.73 -21.48
CA SER A 127 -7.31 -2.97 -20.75
C SER A 127 -6.00 -3.63 -21.21
N ARG A 128 -5.81 -3.83 -22.52
CA ARG A 128 -4.56 -4.40 -23.06
C ARG A 128 -3.33 -3.54 -22.75
N SER A 129 -3.45 -2.22 -22.77
CA SER A 129 -2.34 -1.31 -22.45
C SER A 129 -1.95 -1.39 -20.97
N VAL A 130 -2.94 -1.46 -20.07
CA VAL A 130 -2.75 -1.61 -18.61
C VAL A 130 -2.07 -2.94 -18.30
N LEU A 131 -2.45 -4.02 -19.00
CA LEU A 131 -1.85 -5.34 -18.83
C LEU A 131 -0.39 -5.44 -19.32
N ARG A 132 0.18 -4.41 -19.97
CA ARG A 132 1.60 -4.43 -20.37
C ARG A 132 2.57 -4.24 -19.20
N VAL A 133 2.09 -3.69 -18.09
CA VAL A 133 2.91 -3.46 -16.89
C VAL A 133 2.59 -4.48 -15.80
N ARG A 134 3.52 -4.66 -14.87
CA ARG A 134 3.23 -5.47 -13.67
C ARG A 134 2.13 -4.80 -12.85
N PRO A 135 1.14 -5.58 -12.38
CA PRO A 135 0.16 -5.04 -11.45
C PRO A 135 0.81 -4.65 -10.13
N GLY A 136 0.25 -3.69 -9.42
CA GLY A 136 0.78 -3.17 -8.16
C GLY A 136 -0.07 -3.53 -6.95
N ILE A 137 0.53 -3.46 -5.76
CA ILE A 137 -0.21 -3.46 -4.49
C ILE A 137 -1.05 -2.18 -4.38
N THR A 138 -0.46 -1.04 -4.79
CA THR A 138 -1.10 0.27 -4.72
C THR A 138 -0.89 1.08 -6.00
N ASP A 139 -1.74 2.07 -6.22
CA ASP A 139 -1.66 3.08 -7.27
C ASP A 139 -2.57 4.27 -6.90
N PRO A 140 -2.51 5.41 -7.62
CA PRO A 140 -3.39 6.55 -7.35
C PRO A 140 -4.88 6.18 -7.35
N MET A 141 -5.31 5.30 -8.25
CA MET A 141 -6.69 4.85 -8.36
C MET A 141 -7.08 3.95 -7.19
N THR A 142 -6.22 3.01 -6.77
CA THR A 142 -6.45 2.21 -5.56
C THR A 142 -6.56 3.09 -4.31
N LEU A 143 -5.81 4.19 -4.23
CA LEU A 143 -5.94 5.15 -3.13
C LEU A 143 -7.25 5.94 -3.20
N ARG A 144 -7.63 6.41 -4.38
CA ARG A 144 -8.91 7.11 -4.61
C ARG A 144 -10.11 6.22 -4.28
N LEU A 145 -10.01 4.94 -4.60
CA LEU A 145 -11.02 3.91 -4.33
C LEU A 145 -10.71 3.09 -3.07
N ARG A 146 -9.98 3.64 -2.09
CA ARG A 146 -9.61 2.90 -0.87
C ARG A 146 -10.82 2.25 -0.18
N ASN A 147 -11.95 2.97 -0.15
CA ASN A 147 -13.22 2.53 0.41
C ASN A 147 -14.20 2.09 -0.69
N GLU A 148 -13.74 1.39 -1.73
CA GLU A 148 -14.58 0.81 -2.80
C GLU A 148 -15.79 0.03 -2.23
N GLU A 149 -15.62 -0.66 -1.09
CA GLU A 149 -16.70 -1.40 -0.41
C GLU A 149 -17.85 -0.50 0.08
N GLU A 150 -17.57 0.76 0.46
CA GLU A 150 -18.58 1.76 0.85
C GLU A 150 -19.31 2.30 -0.38
N LEU A 151 -18.57 2.56 -1.46
CA LEU A 151 -19.15 2.93 -2.76
C LEU A 151 -20.11 1.83 -3.25
N MET A 152 -19.70 0.57 -3.20
CA MET A 152 -20.50 -0.57 -3.62
C MET A 152 -21.70 -0.84 -2.70
N ALA A 153 -21.66 -0.40 -1.44
CA ALA A 153 -22.80 -0.49 -0.54
C ALA A 153 -23.93 0.47 -0.95
N GLY A 154 -23.60 1.62 -1.52
CA GLY A 154 -24.58 2.58 -2.06
C GLY A 154 -25.25 2.16 -3.37
N VAL A 155 -24.76 1.11 -4.02
CA VAL A 155 -25.38 0.54 -5.23
C VAL A 155 -26.51 -0.39 -4.80
N VAL A 156 -27.75 0.07 -4.99
CA VAL A 156 -28.99 -0.66 -4.65
C VAL A 156 -29.36 -1.70 -5.72
N SER A 157 -28.94 -1.48 -6.97
CA SER A 157 -29.17 -2.38 -8.12
C SER A 157 -28.11 -3.49 -8.23
N ASP A 158 -28.03 -4.17 -9.39
CA ASP A 158 -27.02 -5.19 -9.68
C ASP A 158 -25.59 -4.62 -9.58
N ARG A 159 -24.92 -4.95 -8.48
CA ARG A 159 -23.53 -4.56 -8.18
C ARG A 159 -22.54 -5.09 -9.20
N GLU A 160 -22.76 -6.28 -9.75
CA GLU A 160 -21.88 -6.83 -10.77
C GLU A 160 -22.04 -6.09 -12.10
N ALA A 161 -23.29 -5.76 -12.47
CA ALA A 161 -23.56 -4.92 -13.64
C ALA A 161 -22.93 -3.52 -13.51
N PHE A 162 -23.08 -2.86 -12.35
CA PHE A 162 -22.43 -1.57 -12.08
C PHE A 162 -20.91 -1.67 -12.16
N TYR A 163 -20.33 -2.73 -11.58
CA TYR A 163 -18.88 -2.95 -11.64
C TYR A 163 -18.38 -3.05 -13.08
N ARG A 164 -19.03 -3.89 -13.90
CA ARG A 164 -18.63 -4.14 -15.28
C ARG A 164 -18.81 -2.92 -16.20
N THR A 165 -19.91 -2.21 -16.04
CA THR A 165 -20.33 -1.16 -16.98
C THR A 165 -19.86 0.23 -16.60
N ARG A 166 -19.62 0.52 -15.30
CA ARG A 166 -19.24 1.86 -14.81
C ARG A 166 -17.89 1.87 -14.12
N LEU A 167 -17.75 1.09 -13.05
CA LEU A 167 -16.55 1.18 -12.19
C LEU A 167 -15.29 0.69 -12.89
N ARG A 168 -15.36 -0.41 -13.65
CA ARG A 168 -14.20 -0.96 -14.36
C ARG A 168 -13.67 0.01 -15.44
N PRO A 169 -14.47 0.56 -16.36
CA PRO A 169 -14.00 1.60 -17.29
C PRO A 169 -13.36 2.79 -16.57
N PHE A 170 -13.99 3.27 -15.49
CA PHE A 170 -13.44 4.36 -14.68
C PHE A 170 -12.06 4.04 -14.09
N LYS A 171 -11.87 2.82 -13.57
CA LYS A 171 -10.57 2.33 -13.07
C LYS A 171 -9.53 2.23 -14.18
N LEU A 172 -9.89 1.66 -15.32
CA LEU A 172 -8.99 1.50 -16.47
C LEU A 172 -8.49 2.85 -16.98
N GLN A 173 -9.36 3.86 -17.02
CA GLN A 173 -8.98 5.21 -17.42
C GLN A 173 -8.00 5.84 -16.41
N GLY A 174 -8.27 5.71 -15.10
CA GLY A 174 -7.35 6.18 -14.05
C GLY A 174 -5.97 5.51 -14.13
N TYR A 175 -5.93 4.19 -14.39
CA TYR A 175 -4.68 3.46 -14.61
C TYR A 175 -3.93 3.98 -15.83
N LYS A 176 -4.62 4.19 -16.96
CA LYS A 176 -4.02 4.73 -18.19
C LYS A 176 -3.42 6.12 -17.96
N THR A 177 -4.15 7.02 -17.30
CA THR A 177 -3.69 8.38 -16.98
C THR A 177 -2.42 8.35 -16.14
N TYR A 178 -2.39 7.54 -15.10
CA TYR A 178 -1.19 7.40 -14.26
C TYR A 178 -0.01 6.80 -15.03
N LEU A 179 -0.24 5.74 -15.80
CA LEU A 179 0.82 5.11 -16.59
C LEU A 179 1.42 6.03 -17.66
N ALA A 180 0.65 6.99 -18.19
CA ALA A 180 1.14 7.97 -19.16
C ALA A 180 2.14 8.97 -18.55
N THR A 181 2.03 9.27 -17.26
CA THR A 181 2.88 10.25 -16.56
C THR A 181 3.82 9.61 -15.52
N ARG A 182 3.81 8.28 -15.42
CA ARG A 182 4.55 7.51 -14.42
C ARG A 182 6.05 7.81 -14.46
N SER A 183 6.61 7.98 -13.27
CA SER A 183 8.05 8.11 -13.00
C SER A 183 8.39 7.50 -11.63
N TRP A 184 9.67 7.22 -11.37
CA TRP A 184 10.12 6.73 -10.06
C TRP A 184 9.68 7.66 -8.90
N LEU A 185 9.70 8.98 -9.10
CA LEU A 185 9.27 9.94 -8.10
C LEU A 185 7.76 9.84 -7.85
N SER A 186 6.97 9.67 -8.91
CA SER A 186 5.53 9.45 -8.77
C SER A 186 5.22 8.17 -7.99
N ASP A 187 5.97 7.08 -8.20
CA ASP A 187 5.81 5.82 -7.46
C ASP A 187 6.14 6.01 -5.98
N VAL A 188 7.25 6.69 -5.65
CA VAL A 188 7.62 7.03 -4.26
C VAL A 188 6.52 7.84 -3.58
N LEU A 189 5.97 8.84 -4.28
CA LEU A 189 4.86 9.65 -3.76
C LEU A 189 3.59 8.82 -3.53
N VAL A 190 3.27 7.89 -4.43
CA VAL A 190 2.14 6.97 -4.25
C VAL A 190 2.35 6.06 -3.04
N LEU A 191 3.57 5.53 -2.83
CA LEU A 191 3.90 4.73 -1.65
C LEU A 191 3.75 5.53 -0.36
N ALA A 192 4.31 6.75 -0.31
CA ALA A 192 4.17 7.63 0.85
C ALA A 192 2.70 7.93 1.17
N ARG A 193 1.88 8.20 0.13
CA ARG A 193 0.43 8.39 0.29
C ARG A 193 -0.28 7.14 0.79
N SER A 194 0.13 5.97 0.33
CA SER A 194 -0.45 4.70 0.76
C SER A 194 -0.21 4.44 2.24
N VAL A 195 1.03 4.67 2.70
CA VAL A 195 1.37 4.57 4.13
C VAL A 195 0.59 5.61 4.94
N ALA A 196 0.55 6.88 4.48
CA ALA A 196 -0.21 7.92 5.16
C ALA A 196 -1.71 7.62 5.24
N ALA A 197 -2.31 7.06 4.18
CA ALA A 197 -3.73 6.69 4.14
C ALA A 197 -4.05 5.47 5.04
N VAL A 198 -3.07 4.62 5.34
CA VAL A 198 -3.21 3.56 6.34
C VAL A 198 -3.24 4.13 7.76
N ILE A 199 -2.41 5.14 8.05
CA ILE A 199 -2.33 5.78 9.38
C ILE A 199 -3.48 6.77 9.61
N ILE A 200 -3.86 7.52 8.58
CA ILE A 200 -4.89 8.57 8.61
C ILE A 200 -5.92 8.27 7.50
N PRO A 201 -6.92 7.42 7.77
CA PRO A 201 -7.89 6.98 6.76
C PRO A 201 -8.74 8.11 6.16
N LYS A 202 -8.89 9.24 6.88
CA LYS A 202 -9.68 10.40 6.44
C LYS A 202 -9.06 11.18 5.27
N LEU A 203 -7.83 10.87 4.85
CA LEU A 203 -7.14 11.56 3.76
C LEU A 203 -7.61 11.13 2.35
N ALA A 204 -8.43 10.09 2.24
CA ALA A 204 -8.95 9.61 0.96
C ALA A 204 -10.49 9.54 1.03
N VAL A 205 -11.16 10.61 0.60
CA VAL A 205 -12.62 10.61 0.43
C VAL A 205 -12.93 9.86 -0.87
N PRO A 206 -13.66 8.73 -0.83
CA PRO A 206 -14.00 7.99 -2.03
C PRO A 206 -14.94 8.81 -2.93
N PRO A 207 -14.82 8.70 -4.26
CA PRO A 207 -15.80 9.29 -5.17
C PRO A 207 -17.18 8.67 -4.92
N SER A 208 -18.23 9.45 -5.08
CA SER A 208 -19.61 8.98 -5.03
C SER A 208 -19.99 8.24 -6.33
N VAL A 209 -21.10 7.48 -6.31
CA VAL A 209 -21.65 6.85 -7.53
C VAL A 209 -21.91 7.92 -8.61
N ARG A 210 -22.41 9.09 -8.20
CA ARG A 210 -22.68 10.21 -9.11
C ARG A 210 -21.40 10.78 -9.72
N ASP A 211 -20.32 10.88 -8.93
CA ASP A 211 -19.04 11.40 -9.43
C ASP A 211 -18.48 10.51 -10.54
N ILE A 212 -18.69 9.19 -10.44
CA ILE A 212 -18.27 8.23 -11.47
C ILE A 212 -19.13 8.41 -12.72
N GLU A 213 -20.46 8.51 -12.58
CA GLU A 213 -21.38 8.74 -13.70
C GLU A 213 -21.14 10.08 -14.41
N GLU A 214 -20.80 11.14 -13.66
CA GLU A 214 -20.48 12.46 -14.19
C GLU A 214 -19.13 12.48 -14.91
N SER A 215 -18.13 11.73 -14.42
CA SER A 215 -16.81 11.63 -15.06
C SER A 215 -16.84 10.99 -16.46
N GLU A 216 -17.87 10.17 -16.76
CA GLU A 216 -18.11 9.66 -18.11
C GLU A 216 -18.66 10.75 -19.06
N ARG A 217 -19.39 11.74 -18.52
CA ARG A 217 -20.00 12.82 -19.32
C ARG A 217 -19.04 13.97 -19.60
N GLU A 218 -18.18 14.31 -18.64
CA GLU A 218 -17.14 15.33 -18.77
C GLU A 218 -15.76 14.77 -18.34
N PRO A 219 -14.88 14.41 -19.30
CA PRO A 219 -13.52 13.99 -18.98
C PRO A 219 -12.70 15.21 -18.53
N ARG A 220 -12.77 15.55 -17.24
CA ARG A 220 -11.92 16.59 -16.62
C ARG A 220 -10.51 16.04 -16.40
N PRO A 221 -9.46 16.87 -16.55
CA PRO A 221 -8.10 16.47 -16.17
C PRO A 221 -8.08 16.15 -14.67
N ASP A 222 -7.79 14.88 -14.35
CA ASP A 222 -7.85 14.33 -13.00
C ASP A 222 -7.07 15.18 -11.98
N HIS A 223 -7.74 15.59 -10.90
CA HIS A 223 -7.15 16.28 -9.74
C HIS A 223 -6.24 15.40 -8.87
N ALA A 224 -5.61 14.36 -9.41
CA ALA A 224 -4.64 13.52 -8.70
C ALA A 224 -3.48 14.36 -8.10
N ASP A 225 -3.17 15.50 -8.72
CA ASP A 225 -2.20 16.49 -8.25
C ASP A 225 -2.68 17.33 -7.05
N ALA A 226 -3.99 17.47 -6.82
CA ALA A 226 -4.48 18.20 -5.65
C ALA A 226 -4.19 17.42 -4.35
N GLY A 227 -4.46 16.12 -4.34
CA GLY A 227 -4.09 15.23 -3.23
C GLY A 227 -2.57 15.09 -3.07
N ALA A 228 -1.81 15.21 -4.16
CA ALA A 228 -0.36 15.23 -4.12
C ALA A 228 0.21 16.40 -3.34
N ARG A 229 -0.31 17.60 -3.62
CA ARG A 229 0.06 18.83 -2.92
C ARG A 229 -0.37 18.79 -1.46
N ASP A 230 -1.54 18.22 -1.14
CA ASP A 230 -2.02 18.14 0.25
C ASP A 230 -1.29 17.11 1.11
N VAL A 231 -0.91 15.95 0.54
CA VAL A 231 -0.07 14.99 1.25
C VAL A 231 1.34 15.54 1.43
N PHE A 232 1.89 16.22 0.42
CA PHE A 232 3.18 16.90 0.55
C PHE A 232 3.14 17.96 1.65
N LYS A 233 2.10 18.81 1.68
CA LYS A 233 1.88 19.77 2.77
C LYS A 233 1.76 19.07 4.12
N THR A 234 1.11 17.91 4.19
CA THR A 234 0.96 17.11 5.41
C THR A 234 2.30 16.52 5.87
N LEU A 235 3.10 15.95 4.98
CA LEU A 235 4.45 15.46 5.28
C LEU A 235 5.35 16.60 5.76
N VAL A 236 5.29 17.77 5.11
CA VAL A 236 6.00 18.98 5.53
C VAL A 236 5.51 19.48 6.90
N ARG A 237 4.21 19.38 7.18
CA ARG A 237 3.61 19.75 8.48
C ARG A 237 4.10 18.86 9.62
N TYR A 238 4.16 17.55 9.39
CA TYR A 238 4.59 16.56 10.40
C TYR A 238 6.08 16.18 10.31
N ARG A 239 6.88 16.89 9.49
CA ARG A 239 8.28 16.56 9.20
C ARG A 239 9.13 16.30 10.44
N ARG A 240 8.93 17.07 11.51
CA ARG A 240 9.69 16.94 12.77
C ARG A 240 9.46 15.58 13.43
N TRP A 241 8.20 15.15 13.46
CA TRP A 241 7.81 13.85 14.03
C TRP A 241 8.24 12.69 13.14
N LEU A 242 8.13 12.84 11.82
CA LEU A 242 8.55 11.81 10.86
C LEU A 242 10.06 11.57 10.90
N VAL A 243 10.87 12.63 10.96
CA VAL A 243 12.33 12.51 11.09
C VAL A 243 12.69 11.89 12.44
N GLY A 244 12.05 12.30 13.54
CA GLY A 244 12.28 11.70 14.84
C GLY A 244 11.92 10.20 14.89
N LEU A 245 10.82 9.81 14.25
CA LEU A 245 10.39 8.41 14.18
C LEU A 245 11.31 7.57 13.30
N PHE A 246 11.77 8.12 12.17
CA PHE A 246 12.75 7.49 11.29
C PHE A 246 14.08 7.26 12.01
N GLU A 247 14.60 8.28 12.68
CA GLU A 247 15.80 8.19 13.52
C GLU A 247 15.61 7.13 14.61
N ALA A 248 14.53 7.17 15.39
CA ALA A 248 14.26 6.16 16.40
C ALA A 248 14.28 4.74 15.82
N GLY A 249 13.68 4.53 14.65
CA GLY A 249 13.72 3.24 13.95
C GLY A 249 15.14 2.81 13.55
N LEU A 250 15.94 3.74 13.03
CA LEU A 250 17.32 3.48 12.59
C LEU A 250 18.23 3.15 13.78
N VAL A 251 18.02 3.81 14.92
CA VAL A 251 18.68 3.55 16.19
C VAL A 251 18.40 2.14 16.67
N VAL A 252 17.12 1.75 16.70
CA VAL A 252 16.68 0.42 17.13
C VAL A 252 17.30 -0.65 16.22
N LEU A 253 17.22 -0.45 14.90
CA LEU A 253 17.76 -1.38 13.91
C LEU A 253 19.28 -1.53 14.03
N ALA A 254 20.00 -0.42 14.16
CA ALA A 254 21.46 -0.42 14.28
C ALA A 254 21.92 -1.15 15.55
N HIS A 255 21.30 -0.88 16.70
CA HIS A 255 21.67 -1.55 17.95
C HIS A 255 21.27 -3.03 17.95
N TRP A 256 20.13 -3.37 17.34
CA TRP A 256 19.74 -4.77 17.18
C TRP A 256 20.71 -5.54 16.28
N LEU A 257 21.14 -4.93 15.17
CA LEU A 257 22.12 -5.54 14.28
C LEU A 257 23.49 -5.67 14.97
N ALA A 258 23.93 -4.66 15.70
CA ALA A 258 25.17 -4.71 16.48
C ALA A 258 25.12 -5.82 17.54
N LEU A 259 23.98 -5.99 18.22
CA LEU A 259 23.78 -7.07 19.19
C LEU A 259 23.84 -8.45 18.51
N ARG A 260 23.21 -8.59 17.33
CA ARG A 260 23.30 -9.82 16.54
C ARG A 260 24.74 -10.10 16.10
N LEU A 261 25.47 -9.10 15.62
CA LEU A 261 26.87 -9.27 15.22
C LEU A 261 27.78 -9.66 16.39
N ARG A 262 27.50 -9.12 17.59
CA ARG A 262 28.25 -9.47 18.81
C ARG A 262 28.14 -10.94 19.20
N PHE A 263 27.01 -11.57 18.87
CA PHE A 263 26.71 -12.97 19.20
C PHE A 263 26.61 -13.85 17.96
N ASP A 264 27.33 -13.50 16.88
CA ASP A 264 27.39 -14.27 15.63
C ASP A 264 26.01 -14.68 15.05
N GLY A 265 25.00 -13.85 15.28
CA GLY A 265 23.61 -14.05 14.87
C GLY A 265 22.71 -14.72 15.90
N GLU A 266 23.26 -15.38 16.92
CA GLU A 266 22.54 -16.14 17.96
C GLU A 266 22.53 -15.41 19.31
N VAL A 267 21.67 -14.40 19.43
CA VAL A 267 21.57 -13.59 20.66
C VAL A 267 20.96 -14.40 21.81
N PRO A 268 21.64 -14.57 22.96
CA PRO A 268 21.08 -15.23 24.14
C PRO A 268 19.80 -14.54 24.63
N ALA A 269 18.82 -15.32 25.11
CA ALA A 269 17.51 -14.78 25.53
C ALA A 269 17.62 -13.73 26.65
N GLN A 270 18.58 -13.90 27.56
CA GLN A 270 18.85 -12.94 28.65
C GLN A 270 19.31 -11.58 28.09
N GLU A 271 20.20 -11.59 27.09
CA GLU A 271 20.73 -10.39 26.43
C GLU A 271 19.66 -9.69 25.60
N ALA A 272 18.83 -10.44 24.89
CA ALA A 272 17.68 -9.89 24.19
C ALA A 272 16.69 -9.21 25.16
N ALA A 273 16.43 -9.83 26.33
CA ALA A 273 15.56 -9.25 27.34
C ALA A 273 16.13 -7.96 27.94
N ILE A 274 17.45 -7.90 28.18
CA ILE A 274 18.14 -6.68 28.61
C ILE A 274 18.02 -5.60 27.53
N PHE A 275 18.27 -5.95 26.27
CA PHE A 275 18.14 -5.04 25.14
C PHE A 275 16.76 -4.38 25.11
N PHE A 276 15.67 -5.14 25.17
CA PHE A 276 14.32 -4.57 25.14
C PHE A 276 13.97 -3.75 26.38
N LYS A 277 14.57 -4.03 27.56
CA LYS A 277 14.42 -3.19 28.75
C LYS A 277 15.15 -1.85 28.63
N VAL A 278 16.31 -1.84 27.96
CA VAL A 278 17.17 -0.65 27.81
C VAL A 278 16.77 0.19 26.58
N LEU A 279 16.12 -0.43 25.59
CA LEU A 279 15.73 0.21 24.34
C LEU A 279 14.93 1.52 24.51
N PRO A 280 13.93 1.62 25.41
CA PRO A 280 13.19 2.87 25.62
C PRO A 280 14.10 4.00 26.12
N TRP A 281 15.12 3.67 26.91
CA TRP A 281 16.11 4.64 27.40
C TRP A 281 17.05 5.10 26.29
N ILE A 282 17.55 4.17 25.46
CA ILE A 282 18.41 4.50 24.31
C ILE A 282 17.66 5.43 23.34
N VAL A 283 16.42 5.07 22.99
CA VAL A 283 15.59 5.88 22.10
C VAL A 283 15.23 7.21 22.76
N GLY A 284 14.83 7.20 24.03
CA GLY A 284 14.48 8.39 24.81
C GLY A 284 15.62 9.39 24.92
N LEU A 285 16.82 8.95 25.30
CA LEU A 285 18.03 9.77 25.37
C LEU A 285 18.42 10.36 24.02
N ARG A 286 18.37 9.55 22.95
CA ARG A 286 18.66 10.06 21.60
C ARG A 286 17.64 11.09 21.14
N LEU A 287 16.35 10.86 21.36
CA LEU A 287 15.30 11.82 21.04
C LEU A 287 15.38 13.10 21.89
N LEU A 288 15.77 12.96 23.17
CA LEU A 288 16.05 14.08 24.08
C LEU A 288 17.24 14.92 23.62
N ALA A 289 18.27 14.33 22.99
CA ALA A 289 19.32 15.09 22.32
C ALA A 289 18.86 15.67 20.97
N PHE A 290 17.88 15.03 20.32
CA PHE A 290 17.44 15.40 18.97
C PHE A 290 16.63 16.72 18.92
N VAL A 291 15.79 16.96 19.94
CA VAL A 291 14.86 18.11 19.97
C VAL A 291 15.52 19.44 20.38
N PRO A 292 16.27 19.55 21.50
CA PRO A 292 16.84 20.81 21.95
C PRO A 292 18.04 21.25 21.11
N PHE A 293 18.83 20.33 20.57
CA PHE A 293 19.99 20.66 19.71
C PHE A 293 19.62 20.92 18.24
N ARG A 294 18.32 20.90 17.89
CA ARG A 294 17.81 21.15 16.53
C ARG A 294 18.50 20.33 15.43
N LEU A 295 18.92 19.10 15.74
CA LEU A 295 19.64 18.24 14.79
C LEU A 295 18.82 17.94 13.51
N TYR A 296 17.50 18.12 13.57
CA TYR A 296 16.61 18.06 12.40
C TYR A 296 16.82 19.18 11.36
N GLU A 297 17.44 20.31 11.72
CA GLU A 297 17.71 21.41 10.78
C GLU A 297 18.90 21.10 9.88
N GLY A 298 19.89 20.35 10.37
CA GLY A 298 21.10 19.97 9.62
C GLY A 298 20.82 19.02 8.45
N TYR A 299 19.91 18.05 8.63
CA TYR A 299 19.54 17.09 7.59
C TYR A 299 18.92 17.71 6.34
N TRP A 300 18.37 18.92 6.44
CA TRP A 300 17.74 19.64 5.33
C TRP A 300 18.57 20.83 4.82
N ARG A 301 19.70 21.14 5.47
CA ARG A 301 20.51 22.33 5.18
C ARG A 301 21.43 22.17 3.97
N TYR A 302 21.74 20.93 3.58
CA TYR A 302 22.67 20.62 2.48
C TYR A 302 22.01 20.11 1.19
N ALA A 303 20.70 19.87 1.22
CA ALA A 303 19.89 19.67 0.02
C ALA A 303 18.49 20.17 0.35
N SER A 304 18.25 21.47 0.15
CA SER A 304 16.88 21.95 0.24
C SER A 304 16.09 21.31 -0.91
N ILE A 305 14.84 20.92 -0.68
CA ILE A 305 13.96 20.45 -1.76
C ILE A 305 13.79 21.51 -2.86
N ARG A 306 14.01 22.80 -2.54
CA ARG A 306 14.09 23.87 -3.55
C ARG A 306 15.27 23.66 -4.51
N ASP A 307 16.41 23.21 -4.02
CA ASP A 307 17.58 22.92 -4.86
C ASP A 307 17.33 21.72 -5.78
N LEU A 308 16.63 20.69 -5.29
CA LEU A 308 16.18 19.55 -6.10
C LEU A 308 15.12 19.95 -7.16
N GLN A 309 14.28 20.95 -6.89
CA GLN A 309 13.35 21.50 -7.87
C GLN A 309 14.07 22.25 -9.00
N HIS A 310 15.20 22.89 -8.73
CA HIS A 310 16.02 23.58 -9.75
C HIS A 310 16.87 22.63 -10.62
N ILE A 311 17.13 21.39 -10.18
CA ILE A 311 17.88 20.38 -10.95
C ILE A 311 16.97 19.63 -11.95
N VAL A 312 15.66 19.59 -11.69
CA VAL A 312 14.68 18.81 -12.46
C VAL A 312 13.74 19.69 -13.31
N GLY A 313 13.79 21.03 -13.11
CA GLY A 313 13.04 22.02 -13.88
C GLY A 313 13.75 22.44 -15.16
#